data_AF-A0AAU1UZH5-F1
#
_entry.id   AF-A0AAU1UZH5-F1
#
_cell.length_a   1.000
_cell.length_b   1.000
_cell.length_c   1.000
_cell.angle_alpha   90.00
_cell.angle_beta   90.00
_cell.angle_gamma   90.00
#
_symmetry.space_group_name_H-M   'P 1'
#
loop_
_entity.id
_entity.type
_entity.pdbx_description
1 polymer ?
#
loop_
_entity_poly.entity_id
_entity_poly.type
_entity_poly.pdbx_seq_one_letter_code
_entity_poly.pdbx_strand_id
1 'polypeptide(L)'
;MQEIIELFPEPDAERGIRRPHGPRPGSLPSPQRRRPDRLPGRRRGLVLAGCGMALLPWLVVLATSLPTTFHASHWSAAWVGLDALEAVGLIATGLLATRGDRRLAPPAAATAALLTVDAWFDTMTAAGGSELRAALVMALFAELPLAAVCVRLAVRALPRTP
;
A
#
# COMPACT_ATOMS: atom_id res chain seq x y z
N MET A 1 -78.53 -23.31 17.11
CA MET A 1 -77.29 -22.98 16.38
C MET A 1 -76.21 -23.89 16.98
N GLN A 2 -76.22 -25.20 16.67
CA GLN A 2 -75.55 -25.87 15.53
C GLN A 2 -74.04 -25.55 15.54
N GLU A 3 -73.07 -26.44 15.72
CA GLU A 3 -72.92 -27.89 15.55
C GLU A 3 -71.81 -28.41 16.50
N ILE A 4 -72.04 -29.53 17.21
CA ILE A 4 -70.95 -30.40 17.70
C ILE A 4 -71.18 -31.74 17.00
N ILE A 5 -70.44 -31.93 15.91
CA ILE A 5 -70.42 -33.10 15.06
C ILE A 5 -69.48 -34.14 15.69
N GLU A 6 -70.03 -35.34 15.93
CA GLU A 6 -69.42 -36.68 15.82
C GLU A 6 -68.08 -36.89 16.57
N LEU A 7 -68.03 -37.45 17.77
CA LEU A 7 -68.28 -38.88 18.10
C LEU A 7 -67.86 -39.89 17.01
N PHE A 8 -66.61 -39.78 16.54
CA PHE A 8 -65.90 -40.88 15.89
C PHE A 8 -65.09 -41.69 16.92
N PRO A 9 -65.28 -43.02 17.03
CA PRO A 9 -64.41 -43.92 17.80
C PRO A 9 -63.33 -44.58 16.92
N GLU A 10 -62.41 -45.29 17.60
CA GLU A 10 -61.43 -46.31 17.13
C GLU A 10 -59.96 -45.87 16.92
N PRO A 11 -58.96 -46.78 17.01
CA PRO A 11 -58.59 -47.62 18.17
C PRO A 11 -57.06 -47.61 18.42
N ASP A 12 -56.65 -48.25 19.52
CA ASP A 12 -55.27 -48.49 19.95
C ASP A 12 -54.37 -49.24 18.94
N ALA A 13 -53.07 -49.18 19.25
CA ALA A 13 -52.01 -50.16 18.94
C ALA A 13 -50.97 -49.77 17.87
N GLU A 14 -49.85 -49.31 18.42
CA GLU A 14 -48.49 -49.78 18.15
C GLU A 14 -48.11 -50.18 16.72
N ARG A 15 -47.16 -49.41 16.15
CA ARG A 15 -46.24 -49.96 15.16
C ARG A 15 -44.84 -49.41 15.39
N GLY A 16 -43.98 -50.27 15.92
CA GLY A 16 -42.59 -49.98 16.22
C GLY A 16 -41.83 -49.47 14.99
N ILE A 17 -41.23 -48.30 15.13
CA ILE A 17 -40.27 -47.77 14.16
C ILE A 17 -38.88 -48.11 14.68
N ARG A 18 -38.31 -49.19 14.13
CA ARG A 18 -36.87 -49.45 14.15
C ARG A 18 -36.14 -48.20 13.69
N ARG A 19 -35.15 -47.74 14.46
CA ARG A 19 -34.22 -46.69 14.00
C ARG A 19 -33.34 -47.26 12.89
N PRO A 20 -33.33 -46.70 11.66
CA PRO A 20 -32.31 -47.05 10.69
C PRO A 20 -30.96 -46.50 11.17
N HIS A 21 -29.97 -47.38 11.31
CA HIS A 21 -28.55 -46.99 11.39
C HIS A 21 -28.21 -46.23 10.10
N GLY A 22 -27.99 -44.92 10.24
CA GLY A 22 -27.51 -44.09 9.14
C GLY A 22 -26.12 -44.55 8.66
N PRO A 23 -25.78 -44.37 7.37
CA PRO A 23 -24.45 -44.65 6.86
C PRO A 23 -23.40 -43.89 7.68
N ARG A 24 -22.33 -44.56 8.12
CA ARG A 24 -21.14 -43.88 8.65
C ARG A 24 -20.70 -42.88 7.57
N PRO A 25 -20.69 -41.55 7.81
CA PRO A 25 -20.18 -40.62 6.83
C PRO A 25 -18.71 -40.97 6.62
N GLY A 26 -18.42 -41.54 5.45
CA GLY A 26 -17.08 -41.74 4.96
C GLY A 26 -16.34 -40.42 5.08
N SER A 27 -15.10 -40.52 5.55
CA SER A 27 -14.07 -39.49 5.52
C SER A 27 -14.32 -38.47 4.40
N LEU A 28 -14.81 -37.29 4.77
CA LEU A 28 -14.81 -36.14 3.86
C LEU A 28 -13.36 -35.98 3.39
N PRO A 29 -13.09 -35.90 2.08
CA PRO A 29 -11.77 -35.48 1.63
C PRO A 29 -11.50 -34.14 2.30
N SER A 30 -10.46 -34.11 3.15
CA SER A 30 -9.98 -32.88 3.78
C SER A 30 -9.89 -31.82 2.69
N PRO A 31 -10.47 -30.62 2.85
CA PRO A 31 -10.36 -29.59 1.83
C PRO A 31 -8.87 -29.38 1.59
N GLN A 32 -8.38 -29.85 0.45
CA GLN A 32 -7.05 -29.51 -0.04
C GLN A 32 -7.06 -28.00 -0.07
N ARG A 33 -6.37 -27.40 0.90
CA ARG A 33 -6.14 -25.97 0.98
C ARG A 33 -5.28 -25.68 -0.24
N ARG A 34 -5.91 -25.47 -1.41
CA ARG A 34 -5.26 -24.88 -2.57
C ARG A 34 -4.67 -23.59 -2.03
N ARG A 35 -3.36 -23.59 -1.78
CA ARG A 35 -2.65 -22.35 -1.56
C ARG A 35 -2.93 -21.55 -2.82
N PRO A 36 -3.54 -20.35 -2.73
CA PRO A 36 -3.72 -19.55 -3.92
C PRO A 36 -2.34 -19.32 -4.51
N ASP A 37 -2.24 -19.47 -5.83
CA ASP A 37 -1.01 -19.23 -6.58
C ASP A 37 -0.49 -17.81 -6.28
N ARG A 38 0.43 -17.67 -5.31
CA ARG A 38 1.11 -16.41 -4.96
C ARG A 38 2.13 -15.99 -6.02
N LEU A 39 1.84 -16.27 -7.28
CA LEU A 39 2.78 -16.18 -8.39
C LEU A 39 2.73 -14.86 -9.18
N PRO A 40 1.58 -14.14 -9.31
CA PRO A 40 1.55 -12.87 -10.05
C PRO A 40 2.37 -11.76 -9.38
N GLY A 41 2.24 -11.61 -8.05
CA GLY A 41 2.96 -10.58 -7.29
C GLY A 41 4.46 -10.87 -7.19
N ARG A 42 4.85 -12.13 -7.00
CA ARG A 42 6.27 -12.53 -6.88
C ARG A 42 7.03 -12.33 -8.19
N ARG A 43 6.45 -12.68 -9.34
CA ARG A 43 7.08 -12.45 -10.65
C ARG A 43 7.27 -10.96 -10.93
N ARG A 44 6.25 -10.13 -10.69
CA ARG A 44 6.36 -8.67 -10.82
C ARG A 44 7.46 -8.10 -9.92
N GLY A 45 7.54 -8.54 -8.67
CA GLY A 45 8.60 -8.15 -7.74
C GLY A 45 10.00 -8.54 -8.24
N LEU A 46 10.17 -9.76 -8.77
CA LEU A 46 11.45 -10.21 -9.34
C LEU A 46 11.83 -9.43 -10.60
N VAL A 47 10.86 -9.09 -11.46
CA VAL A 47 11.10 -8.25 -12.64
C VAL A 47 11.56 -6.86 -12.23
N LEU A 48 10.87 -6.22 -11.27
CA LEU A 48 11.28 -4.91 -10.75
C LEU A 48 12.67 -4.94 -10.12
N ALA A 49 12.98 -5.98 -9.34
CA ALA A 49 14.31 -6.16 -8.75
C ALA A 49 15.39 -6.37 -9.84
N GLY A 50 15.08 -7.16 -10.87
CA GLY A 50 15.95 -7.36 -12.02
C GLY A 50 16.22 -6.07 -12.79
N CYS A 51 15.18 -5.27 -13.07
CA CYS A 51 15.32 -3.96 -13.69
C CYS A 51 16.19 -3.02 -12.83
N GLY A 52 15.98 -3.00 -11.52
CA GLY A 52 16.80 -2.21 -10.60
C GLY A 52 18.29 -2.61 -10.63
N MET A 53 18.57 -3.91 -10.61
CA MET A 53 19.95 -4.40 -10.74
C MET A 53 20.56 -4.05 -12.10
N ALA A 54 19.79 -4.14 -13.18
CA ALA A 54 20.24 -3.78 -14.53
C ALA A 54 20.51 -2.28 -14.70
N LEU A 55 19.89 -1.42 -13.88
CA LEU A 55 20.20 0.01 -13.86
C LEU A 55 21.55 0.33 -13.21
N LEU A 56 22.07 -0.52 -12.31
CA LEU A 56 23.33 -0.24 -11.60
C LEU A 56 24.53 -0.06 -12.53
N PRO A 57 24.78 -0.93 -13.53
CA PRO A 57 25.83 -0.69 -14.52
C PRO A 57 25.65 0.63 -15.28
N TRP A 58 24.41 0.98 -15.63
CA TRP A 58 24.13 2.23 -16.35
C TRP A 58 24.45 3.46 -15.50
N LEU A 59 24.18 3.43 -14.18
CA LEU A 59 24.58 4.50 -13.25
C LEU A 59 26.09 4.74 -13.24
N VAL A 60 26.90 3.67 -13.32
CA VAL A 60 28.37 3.78 -13.40
C VAL A 60 28.80 4.46 -14.70
N VAL A 61 28.17 4.10 -15.83
CA VAL A 61 28.43 4.76 -17.11
C VAL A 61 28.08 6.24 -17.03
N LEU A 62 26.92 6.60 -16.48
CA LEU A 62 26.53 8.01 -16.29
C LEU A 62 27.53 8.76 -15.41
N ALA A 63 27.89 8.21 -14.24
CA ALA A 63 28.81 8.86 -13.31
C ALA A 63 30.21 9.12 -13.90
N THR A 64 30.65 8.29 -14.85
CA THR A 64 31.97 8.41 -15.49
C THR A 64 31.94 9.19 -16.80
N SER A 65 30.78 9.33 -17.44
CA SER A 65 30.65 9.94 -18.77
C SER A 65 30.09 11.37 -18.73
N LEU A 66 29.40 11.77 -17.65
CA LEU A 66 28.84 13.12 -17.55
C LEU A 66 29.92 14.18 -17.26
N PRO A 67 29.80 15.37 -17.86
CA PRO A 67 30.66 16.50 -17.53
C PRO A 67 30.42 16.97 -16.09
N THR A 68 31.47 17.43 -15.44
CA THR A 68 31.45 17.92 -14.05
C THR A 68 30.64 19.20 -13.86
N THR A 69 30.43 19.96 -14.94
CA THR A 69 29.63 21.19 -14.94
C THR A 69 28.62 21.13 -16.06
N PHE A 70 27.34 21.26 -15.71
CA PHE A 70 26.24 21.34 -16.66
C PHE A 70 25.22 22.37 -16.19
N HIS A 71 24.87 23.32 -17.05
CA HIS A 71 23.78 24.26 -16.80
C HIS A 71 22.53 23.79 -17.53
N ALA A 72 21.48 23.46 -16.77
CA ALA A 72 20.18 23.10 -17.33
C ALA A 72 19.42 24.34 -17.78
N SER A 73 18.87 24.34 -18.99
CA SER A 73 18.14 25.47 -19.56
C SER A 73 16.90 25.90 -18.76
N HIS A 74 16.27 24.97 -18.03
CA HIS A 74 15.05 25.19 -17.26
C HIS A 74 15.29 25.07 -15.75
N TRP A 75 16.48 25.44 -15.28
CA TRP A 75 16.91 25.28 -13.89
C TRP A 75 15.88 25.77 -12.87
N SER A 76 15.48 27.05 -12.94
CA SER A 76 14.50 27.63 -12.00
C SER A 76 13.13 26.95 -12.07
N ALA A 77 12.70 26.52 -13.26
CA ALA A 77 11.41 25.83 -13.43
C ALA A 77 11.43 24.43 -12.82
N ALA A 78 12.57 23.75 -12.81
CA ALA A 78 12.73 22.44 -12.18
C ALA A 78 12.55 22.53 -10.65
N TRP A 79 13.16 23.54 -10.02
CA TRP A 79 13.00 23.80 -8.58
C TRP A 79 11.55 24.11 -8.22
N VAL A 80 10.98 25.15 -8.83
CA VAL A 80 9.59 25.55 -8.60
C VAL A 80 8.62 24.39 -8.88
N GLY A 81 8.91 23.56 -9.88
CA GLY A 81 8.12 22.38 -10.19
C GLY A 81 8.17 21.32 -9.10
N LEU A 82 9.35 21.06 -8.52
CA LEU A 82 9.51 20.12 -7.41
C LEU A 82 8.76 20.64 -6.17
N ASP A 83 9.04 21.87 -5.74
CA ASP A 83 8.36 22.55 -4.62
C ASP A 83 6.83 22.54 -4.77
N ALA A 84 6.32 22.82 -5.97
CA ALA A 84 4.89 22.81 -6.24
C ALA A 84 4.27 21.42 -6.09
N LEU A 85 4.96 20.37 -6.56
CA LEU A 85 4.51 18.98 -6.39
C LEU A 85 4.51 18.58 -4.92
N GLU A 86 5.51 19.02 -4.16
CA GLU A 86 5.57 18.81 -2.72
C GLU A 86 4.39 19.45 -2.00
N ALA A 87 4.16 20.74 -2.26
CA ALA A 87 3.08 21.51 -1.66
C ALA A 87 1.71 20.88 -1.97
N VAL A 88 1.48 20.51 -3.23
CA VAL A 88 0.25 19.81 -3.65
C VAL A 88 0.12 18.47 -2.92
N GLY A 89 1.21 17.71 -2.82
CA GLY A 89 1.25 16.43 -2.12
C GLY A 89 0.90 16.57 -0.64
N LEU A 90 1.50 17.54 0.05
CA LEU A 90 1.26 17.83 1.47
C LEU A 90 -0.17 18.29 1.70
N ILE A 91 -0.69 19.20 0.87
CA ILE A 91 -2.07 19.67 0.95
C ILE A 91 -3.04 18.50 0.73
N ALA A 92 -2.84 17.70 -0.32
CA ALA A 92 -3.68 16.55 -0.61
C ALA A 92 -3.65 15.52 0.53
N THR A 93 -2.45 15.20 1.04
CA THR A 93 -2.26 14.30 2.18
C THR A 93 -2.96 14.83 3.43
N GLY A 94 -2.80 16.11 3.76
CA GLY A 94 -3.44 16.76 4.89
C GLY A 94 -4.97 16.79 4.79
N LEU A 95 -5.51 17.12 3.62
CA LEU A 95 -6.96 17.12 3.36
C LEU A 95 -7.57 15.71 3.46
N LEU A 96 -6.88 14.69 2.94
CA LEU A 96 -7.35 13.31 3.05
C LEU A 96 -7.22 12.77 4.48
N ALA A 97 -6.16 13.15 5.19
CA ALA A 97 -5.95 12.76 6.58
C ALA A 97 -7.02 13.35 7.51
N THR A 98 -7.35 14.64 7.34
CA THR A 98 -8.41 15.31 8.11
C THR A 98 -9.80 14.74 7.83
N ARG A 99 -10.05 14.23 6.62
CA ARG A 99 -11.31 13.56 6.24
C ARG A 99 -11.38 12.07 6.62
N GLY A 100 -10.27 11.48 7.09
CA GLY A 100 -10.19 10.03 7.34
C GLY A 100 -10.39 9.18 6.08
N ASP A 101 -9.98 9.68 4.91
CA ASP A 101 -10.22 9.02 3.63
C ASP A 101 -9.34 7.76 3.47
N ARG A 102 -9.93 6.66 2.96
CA ARG A 102 -9.23 5.40 2.66
C ARG A 102 -8.18 5.56 1.56
N ARG A 103 -8.28 6.61 0.74
CA ARG A 103 -7.33 6.94 -0.33
C ARG A 103 -6.09 7.70 0.17
N LEU A 104 -5.89 7.86 1.48
CA LEU A 104 -4.73 8.55 2.06
C LEU A 104 -3.39 7.90 1.70
N ALA A 105 -3.34 6.56 1.57
CA ALA A 105 -2.07 5.84 1.45
C ALA A 105 -1.23 6.24 0.21
N PRO A 106 -1.77 6.24 -1.02
CA PRO A 106 -1.00 6.62 -2.21
C PRO A 106 -0.44 8.05 -2.21
N PRO A 107 -1.22 9.12 -1.95
CA PRO A 107 -0.69 10.48 -1.93
C PRO A 107 0.31 10.68 -0.79
N ALA A 108 0.06 10.12 0.40
CA ALA A 108 1.02 10.21 1.50
C ALA A 108 2.37 9.52 1.15
N ALA A 109 2.33 8.36 0.49
CA ALA A 109 3.54 7.68 0.03
C ALA A 109 4.27 8.49 -1.06
N ALA A 110 3.53 9.10 -2.00
CA ALA A 110 4.10 9.95 -3.03
C ALA A 110 4.75 11.21 -2.44
N THR A 111 4.07 11.89 -1.50
CA THR A 111 4.61 13.06 -0.81
C THR A 111 5.87 12.73 -0.01
N ALA A 112 5.90 11.58 0.67
CA ALA A 112 7.12 11.14 1.35
C ALA A 112 8.29 10.93 0.39
N ALA A 113 8.04 10.35 -0.79
CA ALA A 113 9.06 10.16 -1.80
C ALA A 113 9.56 11.50 -2.37
N LEU A 114 8.65 12.45 -2.64
CA LEU A 114 8.99 13.81 -3.08
C LEU A 114 9.92 14.50 -2.07
N LEU A 115 9.51 14.57 -0.79
CA LEU A 115 10.31 15.20 0.28
C LEU A 115 11.69 14.57 0.46
N THR A 116 11.80 13.25 0.23
CA THR A 116 13.10 12.56 0.29
C THR A 116 13.98 12.93 -0.92
N VAL A 117 13.36 13.07 -2.09
CA VAL A 117 14.05 13.48 -3.33
C VAL A 117 14.47 14.95 -3.23
N ASP A 118 13.65 15.82 -2.65
CA ASP A 118 13.93 17.23 -2.42
C ASP A 118 15.14 17.43 -1.50
N ALA A 119 15.15 16.77 -0.33
CA ALA A 119 16.31 16.76 0.57
C ALA A 119 17.62 16.30 -0.10
N TRP A 120 17.52 15.28 -0.94
CA TRP A 120 18.66 14.82 -1.74
C TRP A 120 19.06 15.87 -2.79
N PHE A 121 18.09 16.48 -3.47
CA PHE A 121 18.32 17.44 -4.54
C PHE A 121 18.96 18.73 -3.99
N ASP A 122 18.45 19.29 -2.90
CA ASP A 122 19.00 20.48 -2.26
C ASP A 122 20.45 20.28 -1.81
N THR A 123 20.75 19.12 -1.22
CA THR A 123 22.12 18.81 -0.77
C THR A 123 23.09 18.61 -1.94
N MET A 124 22.63 18.05 -3.07
CA MET A 124 23.46 17.85 -4.26
C MET A 124 23.70 19.13 -5.06
N THR A 125 22.84 20.14 -4.91
CA THR A 125 22.84 21.34 -5.76
C THR A 125 23.35 22.59 -5.04
N ALA A 126 23.54 22.52 -3.72
CA ALA A 126 24.16 23.57 -2.94
C ALA A 126 25.60 23.87 -3.38
N ALA A 127 25.96 25.17 -3.51
CA ALA A 127 27.29 25.59 -3.93
C ALA A 127 28.41 25.33 -2.88
N GLY A 128 28.07 24.71 -1.74
CA GLY A 128 28.96 24.43 -0.61
C GLY A 128 28.84 25.43 0.54
N GLY A 129 29.69 25.29 1.56
CA GLY A 129 29.81 26.26 2.65
C GLY A 129 28.51 26.47 3.45
N SER A 130 28.00 27.71 3.47
CA SER A 130 26.77 28.07 4.19
C SER A 130 25.51 27.50 3.56
N GLU A 131 25.44 27.42 2.23
CA GLU A 131 24.27 26.88 1.52
C GLU A 131 24.12 25.39 1.79
N LEU A 132 25.22 24.63 1.75
CA LEU A 132 25.19 23.21 2.09
C LEU A 132 24.77 22.99 3.55
N ARG A 133 25.22 23.82 4.48
CA ARG A 133 24.76 23.74 5.88
C ARG A 133 23.26 24.03 5.99
N ALA A 134 22.77 25.02 5.26
CA ALA A 134 21.34 25.35 5.25
C ALA A 134 20.52 24.19 4.67
N ALA A 135 20.93 23.63 3.53
CA ALA A 135 20.31 22.46 2.91
C ALA A 135 20.30 21.25 3.85
N LEU A 136 21.42 20.96 4.54
CA LEU A 136 21.48 19.87 5.51
C LEU A 136 20.56 20.09 6.72
N VAL A 137 20.44 21.33 7.20
CA VAL A 137 19.52 21.67 8.29
C VAL A 137 18.07 21.50 7.83
N MET A 138 17.71 22.00 6.66
CA MET A 138 16.37 21.83 6.08
C MET A 138 16.03 20.35 5.87
N ALA A 139 16.93 19.59 5.25
CA ALA A 139 16.77 18.15 5.06
C ALA A 139 16.52 17.40 6.39
N LEU A 140 17.35 17.64 7.41
CA LEU A 140 17.28 16.89 8.66
C LEU A 140 16.13 17.31 9.57
N PHE A 141 15.72 18.58 9.54
CA PHE A 141 14.75 19.13 10.49
C PHE A 141 13.39 19.46 9.89
N ALA A 142 13.26 19.53 8.56
CA ALA A 142 11.99 19.79 7.88
C ALA A 142 11.61 18.63 6.96
N GLU A 143 12.34 18.40 5.87
CA GLU A 143 11.92 17.47 4.80
C GLU A 143 11.86 16.02 5.27
N LEU A 144 12.94 15.47 5.84
CA LEU A 144 12.97 14.07 6.28
C LEU A 144 11.99 13.78 7.42
N PRO A 145 11.84 14.65 8.45
CA PRO A 145 10.78 14.47 9.44
C PRO A 145 9.38 14.46 8.83
N LEU A 146 9.11 15.35 7.87
CA LEU A 146 7.82 15.43 7.20
C LEU A 146 7.56 14.21 6.32
N ALA A 147 8.59 13.72 5.62
CA ALA A 147 8.56 12.47 4.86
C ALA A 147 8.23 11.30 5.79
N ALA A 148 8.85 11.23 6.97
CA ALA A 148 8.57 10.18 7.95
C ALA A 148 7.12 10.22 8.47
N VAL A 149 6.55 11.41 8.68
CA VAL A 149 5.13 11.58 9.02
C VAL A 149 4.24 11.05 7.88
N CYS A 150 4.54 11.42 6.63
CA CYS A 150 3.81 10.95 5.46
C CYS A 150 3.89 9.43 5.30
N VAL A 151 5.07 8.81 5.49
CA VAL A 151 5.21 7.33 5.52
C VAL A 151 4.33 6.72 6.61
N ARG A 152 4.36 7.29 7.82
CA ARG A 152 3.55 6.80 8.93
C ARG A 152 2.05 6.88 8.64
N LEU A 153 1.60 7.97 8.01
CA LEU A 153 0.21 8.10 7.54
C LEU A 153 -0.13 7.05 6.48
N ALA A 154 0.77 6.86 5.50
CA ALA A 154 0.58 5.89 4.43
C ALA A 154 0.42 4.46 4.98
N VAL A 155 1.34 4.04 5.86
CA VAL A 155 1.33 2.71 6.49
C VAL A 155 0.07 2.50 7.33
N ARG A 156 -0.41 3.53 8.04
CA ARG A 156 -1.63 3.43 8.86
C ARG A 156 -2.91 3.34 8.02
N ALA A 157 -2.90 3.91 6.82
CA ALA A 157 -4.04 3.86 5.90
C ALA A 157 -4.12 2.55 5.11
N LEU A 158 -3.09 1.70 5.14
CA LEU A 158 -3.14 0.38 4.51
C LEU A 158 -4.13 -0.55 5.24
N PRO A 159 -4.94 -1.32 4.50
CA PRO A 159 -5.80 -2.33 5.09
C PRO A 159 -4.98 -3.35 5.87
N ARG A 160 -5.29 -3.56 7.16
CA ARG A 160 -4.73 -4.69 7.90
C ARG A 160 -5.43 -5.96 7.40
N THR A 161 -4.75 -6.78 6.61
CA THR A 161 -5.21 -8.14 6.33
C THR A 161 -5.12 -8.97 7.62
N PRO A 162 -6.24 -9.54 8.10
CA PRO A 162 -6.26 -10.45 9.25
C PRO A 162 -5.60 -11.80 8.95
#